data_AF-X1GD03-F1
#
_entry.id   AF-X1GD03-F1
#
_cell.length_a   1.000
_cell.length_b   1.000
_cell.length_c   1.000
_cell.angle_alpha   90.00
_cell.angle_beta   90.00
_cell.angle_gamma   90.00
#
_symmetry.space_group_name_H-M   'P 1'
#
loop_
_entity.id
_entity.type
_entity.pdbx_description
1 polymer ?
#
loop_
_entity_poly.entity_id
_entity_poly.type
_entity_poly.pdbx_seq_one_letter_code
_entity_poly.pdbx_strand_id
1 'polypeptide(L)'
;MKEVKPDSNRFLCIICKEDKNIEENTIEHVFPEAIGGTLTIFNVCKTCNSWLGSDVDSYLTNNFFFQAECQNLKLALKNGKIPNILKKGSLETDQDRPVYYIMDEEGNPKELYVTPKITKEYSENGDLRIRASIVQIL
;
A
#
# COMPACT_ATOMS: atom_id res chain seq x y z
N MET A 1 -46.14 13.92 -28.02
CA MET A 1 -44.87 13.30 -27.59
C MET A 1 -43.78 14.34 -27.81
N LYS A 2 -43.06 14.75 -26.75
CA LYS A 2 -41.89 15.64 -26.93
C LYS A 2 -40.71 14.74 -27.29
N GLU A 3 -40.12 14.97 -28.46
CA GLU A 3 -38.82 14.39 -28.81
C GLU A 3 -37.79 14.86 -27.78
N VAL A 4 -37.26 13.91 -27.01
CA VAL A 4 -36.11 14.15 -26.14
C VAL A 4 -34.89 14.13 -27.06
N LYS A 5 -34.31 15.29 -27.34
CA LYS A 5 -32.99 15.35 -27.99
C LYS A 5 -32.00 14.57 -27.11
N PRO A 6 -31.15 13.69 -27.66
CA PRO A 6 -30.09 13.08 -26.87
C PRO A 6 -29.22 14.20 -26.32
N ASP A 7 -29.17 14.32 -24.98
CA ASP A 7 -28.24 15.23 -24.32
C ASP A 7 -26.84 14.78 -24.74
N SER A 8 -26.17 15.58 -25.57
CA SER A 8 -24.82 15.32 -26.11
C SER A 8 -23.73 15.36 -25.03
N ASN A 9 -24.11 15.39 -23.76
CA ASN A 9 -23.26 15.57 -22.59
C ASN A 9 -23.29 14.37 -21.63
N ARG A 10 -23.68 13.19 -22.13
CA ARG A 10 -23.73 11.95 -21.32
C ARG A 10 -22.89 10.84 -21.95
N PHE A 11 -22.45 9.90 -21.12
CA PHE A 11 -21.78 8.67 -21.55
C PHE A 11 -22.26 7.49 -20.71
N LEU A 12 -22.20 6.28 -21.27
CA LEU A 12 -22.47 5.05 -20.54
C LEU A 12 -21.22 4.61 -19.77
N CYS A 13 -21.31 4.53 -18.44
CA CYS A 13 -20.26 3.96 -17.61
C CYS A 13 -20.24 2.44 -17.77
N ILE A 14 -19.10 1.85 -18.13
CA ILE A 14 -19.02 0.40 -18.39
C ILE A 14 -19.09 -0.47 -17.12
N ILE A 15 -18.84 0.12 -15.95
CA ILE A 15 -18.82 -0.58 -14.66
C ILE A 15 -20.24 -0.68 -14.09
N CYS A 16 -20.89 0.46 -13.82
CA CYS A 16 -22.26 0.45 -13.28
C CYS A 16 -23.37 0.36 -14.34
N LYS A 17 -23.03 0.50 -15.64
CA LYS A 17 -23.97 0.43 -16.77
C LYS A 17 -25.05 1.51 -16.74
N GLU A 18 -24.74 2.67 -16.16
CA GLU A 18 -25.64 3.83 -16.08
C GLU A 18 -25.16 4.98 -16.97
N ASP A 19 -26.08 5.78 -17.50
CA ASP A 19 -25.78 7.03 -18.20
C ASP A 19 -25.37 8.13 -17.23
N LYS A 20 -24.13 8.60 -17.34
CA LYS A 20 -23.51 9.61 -16.48
C LYS A 20 -23.25 10.90 -17.25
N ASN A 21 -23.14 12.01 -16.54
CA ASN A 21 -22.69 13.27 -17.16
C ASN A 21 -21.23 13.13 -17.59
N ILE A 22 -20.85 13.65 -18.75
CA ILE A 22 -19.47 13.62 -19.25
C ILE A 22 -18.47 14.27 -18.27
N GLU A 23 -18.92 15.20 -17.42
CA GLU A 23 -18.11 15.81 -16.35
C GLU A 23 -17.66 14.80 -15.28
N GLU A 24 -18.39 13.68 -15.13
CA GLU A 24 -18.02 12.60 -14.22
C GLU A 24 -17.08 11.58 -14.86
N ASN A 25 -16.77 11.72 -16.15
CA ASN A 25 -15.92 10.78 -16.87
C ASN A 25 -14.47 10.91 -16.40
N THR A 26 -13.84 9.79 -16.13
CA THR A 26 -12.48 9.72 -15.60
C THR A 26 -11.64 8.71 -16.38
N ILE A 27 -10.33 8.95 -16.39
CA ILE A 27 -9.36 7.98 -16.90
C ILE A 27 -9.23 6.87 -15.86
N GLU A 28 -9.48 5.64 -16.27
CA GLU A 28 -9.29 4.45 -15.44
C GLU A 28 -8.23 3.55 -16.05
N HIS A 29 -7.36 2.99 -15.20
CA HIS A 29 -6.38 1.99 -15.60
C HIS A 29 -7.02 0.60 -15.61
N VAL A 30 -6.93 -0.12 -16.72
CA VAL A 30 -7.49 -1.49 -16.84
C VAL A 30 -6.72 -2.47 -15.94
N PHE A 31 -5.40 -2.30 -15.88
CA PHE A 31 -4.56 -2.94 -14.87
C PHE A 31 -4.06 -1.87 -13.92
N PRO A 32 -4.07 -2.10 -12.60
CA PRO A 32 -3.69 -1.07 -11.64
C PRO A 32 -2.34 -0.44 -11.97
N GLU A 33 -2.26 0.89 -11.96
CA GLU A 33 -0.98 1.58 -12.17
C GLU A 33 0.05 1.15 -11.10
N ALA A 34 -0.42 0.82 -9.90
CA ALA A 34 0.37 0.30 -8.79
C ALA A 34 1.22 -0.92 -9.15
N ILE A 35 0.78 -1.72 -10.13
CA ILE A 35 1.47 -2.92 -10.62
C ILE A 35 2.14 -2.70 -11.99
N GLY A 36 2.25 -1.45 -12.44
CA GLY A 36 2.84 -1.08 -13.73
C GLY A 36 1.87 -1.09 -14.92
N GLY A 37 0.56 -1.10 -14.67
CA GLY A 37 -0.46 -1.07 -15.72
C GLY A 37 -0.51 0.25 -16.48
N THR A 38 -0.39 0.19 -17.81
CA THR A 38 -0.36 1.38 -18.70
C THR A 38 -1.60 1.52 -19.59
N LEU A 39 -2.41 0.46 -19.71
CA LEU A 39 -3.63 0.48 -20.52
C LEU A 39 -4.72 1.27 -19.78
N THR A 40 -5.22 2.33 -20.41
CA THR A 40 -6.26 3.21 -19.85
C THR A 40 -7.51 3.25 -20.71
N ILE A 41 -8.64 3.55 -20.08
CA ILE A 41 -9.97 3.70 -20.69
C ILE A 41 -10.66 4.97 -20.18
N PHE A 42 -11.63 5.48 -20.97
CA PHE A 42 -12.29 6.77 -20.75
C PHE A 42 -13.82 6.64 -20.72
N ASN A 43 -14.33 5.54 -20.15
CA ASN A 43 -15.76 5.26 -20.05
C ASN A 43 -16.14 4.79 -18.63
N VAL A 44 -15.51 5.38 -17.61
CA VAL A 44 -15.74 5.05 -16.20
C VAL A 44 -16.05 6.33 -15.44
N CYS A 45 -17.15 6.32 -14.69
CA CYS A 45 -17.50 7.47 -13.86
C CYS A 45 -16.65 7.53 -12.59
N LYS A 46 -16.51 8.74 -12.05
CA LYS A 46 -15.69 9.03 -10.86
C LYS A 46 -15.99 8.11 -9.67
N THR A 47 -17.26 7.79 -9.41
CA THR A 47 -17.65 6.89 -8.30
C THR A 47 -17.11 5.47 -8.50
N CYS A 48 -17.25 4.92 -9.71
CA CYS A 48 -16.77 3.58 -10.00
C CYS A 48 -15.24 3.52 -10.03
N ASN A 49 -14.58 4.51 -10.63
CA ASN A 49 -13.12 4.63 -10.63
C ASN A 49 -12.59 4.69 -9.18
N SER A 50 -13.18 5.55 -8.35
CA SER A 50 -12.79 5.65 -6.93
C SER A 50 -12.94 4.32 -6.19
N TRP A 51 -14.02 3.57 -6.45
CA TRP A 51 -14.25 2.26 -5.84
C TRP A 51 -13.25 1.20 -6.33
N LEU A 52 -12.92 1.18 -7.63
CA LEU A 52 -11.89 0.29 -8.17
C LEU A 52 -10.55 0.56 -7.48
N GLY A 53 -10.15 1.83 -7.38
CA GLY A 53 -8.92 2.22 -6.69
C GLY A 53 -8.91 1.87 -5.19
N SER A 54 -10.02 2.09 -4.46
CA SER A 54 -10.07 1.89 -3.01
C SER A 54 -10.30 0.45 -2.58
N ASP A 55 -11.06 -0.35 -3.35
CA ASP A 55 -11.56 -1.65 -2.91
C ASP A 55 -11.08 -2.82 -3.79
N VAL A 56 -10.56 -2.56 -4.98
CA VAL A 56 -10.02 -3.61 -5.85
C VAL A 56 -8.50 -3.51 -5.91
N ASP A 57 -7.99 -2.38 -6.39
CA ASP A 57 -6.55 -2.16 -6.59
C ASP A 57 -5.80 -2.20 -5.26
N SER A 58 -6.36 -1.57 -4.22
CA SER A 58 -5.75 -1.53 -2.89
C SER A 58 -5.65 -2.94 -2.27
N TYR A 59 -6.66 -3.79 -2.46
CA TYR A 59 -6.68 -5.14 -1.92
C TYR A 59 -5.70 -6.04 -2.65
N LEU A 60 -5.59 -5.91 -3.98
CA LEU A 60 -4.60 -6.64 -4.77
C LEU A 60 -3.17 -6.24 -4.37
N THR A 61 -2.89 -4.93 -4.34
CA THR A 61 -1.54 -4.42 -4.09
C THR A 61 -1.07 -4.59 -2.64
N ASN A 62 -1.99 -4.68 -1.69
CA ASN A 62 -1.70 -5.00 -0.29
C ASN A 62 -1.74 -6.50 0.03
N ASN A 63 -2.03 -7.36 -0.95
CA ASN A 63 -2.08 -8.80 -0.73
C ASN A 63 -0.67 -9.37 -0.50
N PHE A 64 -0.53 -10.23 0.51
CA PHE A 64 0.75 -10.87 0.85
C PHE A 64 1.35 -11.65 -0.32
N PHE A 65 0.57 -12.47 -1.03
CA PHE A 65 1.06 -13.30 -2.13
C PHE A 65 1.52 -12.44 -3.31
N PHE A 66 0.76 -11.38 -3.61
CA PHE A 66 1.15 -10.43 -4.65
C PHE A 66 2.48 -9.75 -4.31
N GLN A 67 2.61 -9.20 -3.10
CA GLN A 67 3.85 -8.55 -2.67
C GLN A 67 5.03 -9.52 -2.59
N ALA A 68 4.80 -10.77 -2.17
CA ALA A 68 5.83 -11.80 -2.13
C ALA A 68 6.36 -12.09 -3.54
N GLU A 69 5.47 -12.17 -4.53
CA GLU A 69 5.87 -12.41 -5.91
C GLU A 69 6.61 -11.20 -6.51
N CYS A 70 6.14 -9.98 -6.23
CA CYS A 70 6.88 -8.77 -6.60
C CYS A 70 8.29 -8.75 -5.98
N GLN A 71 8.43 -9.16 -4.72
CA GLN A 71 9.74 -9.26 -4.06
C GLN A 71 10.62 -10.32 -4.72
N ASN A 72 10.07 -11.51 -5.01
CA ASN A 72 10.79 -12.60 -5.68
C ASN A 72 11.31 -12.17 -7.08
N LEU A 73 10.48 -11.44 -7.82
CA LEU A 73 10.79 -10.97 -9.17
C LEU A 73 11.55 -9.63 -9.20
N LYS A 74 11.83 -9.03 -8.03
CA LYS A 74 12.45 -7.70 -7.90
C LYS A 74 11.70 -6.60 -8.66
N LEU A 75 10.37 -6.68 -8.65
CA LEU A 75 9.49 -5.71 -9.28
C LEU A 75 9.19 -4.56 -8.32
N ALA A 76 9.56 -3.36 -8.74
CA ALA A 76 9.17 -2.14 -8.06
C ALA A 76 7.68 -1.84 -8.30
N LEU A 77 6.97 -1.47 -7.23
CA LEU A 77 5.60 -0.94 -7.34
C LEU A 77 5.64 0.51 -7.83
N LYS A 78 4.47 1.14 -8.04
CA LYS A 78 4.36 2.56 -8.46
C LYS A 78 5.21 3.55 -7.63
N ASN A 79 5.49 3.25 -6.37
CA ASN A 79 6.34 4.09 -5.52
C ASN A 79 7.86 3.93 -5.78
N GLY A 80 8.25 3.14 -6.78
CA GLY A 80 9.64 2.85 -7.12
C GLY A 80 10.33 1.88 -6.17
N LYS A 81 9.61 1.25 -5.24
CA LYS A 81 10.19 0.37 -4.22
C LYS A 81 9.72 -1.06 -4.40
N ILE A 82 10.65 -1.99 -4.22
CA ILE A 82 10.34 -3.42 -4.09
C ILE A 82 9.67 -3.61 -2.72
N PRO A 83 8.54 -4.34 -2.64
CA PRO A 83 7.89 -4.60 -1.36
C PRO A 83 8.79 -5.47 -0.48
N ASN A 84 8.69 -5.26 0.84
CA ASN A 84 9.40 -6.06 1.83
C ASN A 84 8.38 -6.77 2.73
N ILE A 85 8.07 -8.02 2.38
CA ILE A 85 7.09 -8.84 3.10
C ILE A 85 7.57 -9.28 4.49
N LEU A 86 8.89 -9.18 4.75
CA LEU A 86 9.51 -9.53 6.04
C LEU A 86 9.84 -8.29 6.89
N LYS A 87 9.33 -7.11 6.52
CA LYS A 87 9.74 -5.82 7.08
C LYS A 87 9.65 -5.75 8.60
N LYS A 88 8.66 -6.38 9.22
CA LYS A 88 8.42 -6.31 10.66
C LYS A 88 8.17 -7.71 11.22
N GLY A 89 8.83 -8.02 12.33
CA GLY A 89 8.61 -9.22 13.11
C GLY A 89 8.86 -8.98 14.60
N SER A 90 9.03 -10.07 15.34
CA SER A 90 9.46 -10.09 16.73
C SER A 90 10.49 -11.20 16.96
N LEU A 91 11.21 -11.13 18.07
CA LEU A 91 12.11 -12.21 18.49
C LEU A 91 11.31 -13.25 19.28
N GLU A 92 11.66 -14.53 19.12
CA GLU A 92 11.06 -15.60 19.92
C GLU A 92 11.24 -15.35 21.43
N THR A 93 12.42 -14.83 21.81
CA THR A 93 12.78 -14.52 23.20
C THR A 93 12.16 -13.22 23.74
N ASP A 94 11.64 -12.34 22.87
CA ASP A 94 11.09 -11.03 23.26
C ASP A 94 10.03 -10.59 22.23
N GLN A 95 8.81 -11.13 22.36
CA GLN A 95 7.72 -10.93 21.39
C GLN A 95 7.22 -9.47 21.33
N ASP A 96 7.39 -8.73 22.43
CA ASP A 96 6.96 -7.33 22.53
C ASP A 96 7.96 -6.35 21.87
N ARG A 97 9.13 -6.85 21.46
CA ARG A 97 10.16 -6.04 20.82
C ARG A 97 10.07 -6.15 19.29
N PRO A 98 9.73 -5.05 18.60
CA PRO A 98 9.74 -5.05 17.15
C PRO A 98 11.17 -5.25 16.61
N VAL A 99 11.31 -6.16 15.66
CA VAL A 99 12.48 -6.27 14.78
C VAL A 99 12.08 -5.88 13.37
N TYR A 100 13.00 -5.23 12.68
CA TYR A 100 12.81 -4.83 11.29
C TYR A 100 13.85 -5.50 10.40
N TYR A 101 13.40 -6.26 9.41
CA TYR A 101 14.28 -6.78 8.38
C TYR A 101 14.37 -5.75 7.26
N ILE A 102 15.55 -5.17 7.07
CA ILE A 102 15.83 -4.11 6.12
C ILE A 102 16.39 -4.73 4.85
N MET A 103 15.83 -4.33 3.70
CA MET A 103 16.34 -4.69 2.37
C MET A 103 17.02 -3.48 1.71
N ASP A 104 17.93 -3.74 0.77
CA ASP A 104 18.50 -2.71 -0.11
C ASP A 104 17.51 -2.30 -1.23
N GLU A 105 17.96 -1.42 -2.14
CA GLU A 105 17.13 -0.92 -3.24
C GLU A 105 16.85 -2.01 -4.29
N GLU A 106 17.72 -3.01 -4.37
CA GLU A 106 17.65 -4.19 -5.23
C GLU A 106 16.83 -5.35 -4.64
N GLY A 107 16.24 -5.15 -3.45
CA GLY A 107 15.40 -6.12 -2.76
C GLY A 107 16.16 -7.24 -2.05
N ASN A 108 17.48 -7.12 -1.88
CA ASN A 108 18.28 -8.09 -1.14
C ASN A 108 18.31 -7.76 0.36
N PRO A 109 18.47 -8.77 1.23
CA PRO A 109 18.72 -8.56 2.66
C PRO A 109 19.90 -7.63 2.93
N LYS A 110 19.69 -6.61 3.76
CA LYS A 110 20.73 -5.66 4.17
C LYS A 110 21.05 -5.75 5.66
N GLU A 111 20.04 -5.72 6.53
CA GLU A 111 20.25 -5.63 7.97
C GLU A 111 19.03 -6.15 8.74
N LEU A 112 19.25 -6.73 9.92
CA LEU A 112 18.21 -6.96 10.92
C LEU A 112 18.33 -5.92 12.04
N TYR A 113 17.40 -4.98 12.10
CA TYR A 113 17.38 -3.92 13.12
C TYR A 113 16.50 -4.31 14.31
N VAL A 114 17.12 -4.48 15.47
CA VAL A 114 16.44 -4.78 16.74
C VAL A 114 16.13 -3.48 17.48
N THR A 115 14.84 -3.19 17.70
CA THR A 115 14.44 -1.97 18.43
C THR A 115 14.96 -2.01 19.87
N PRO A 116 15.68 -0.97 20.34
CA PRO A 116 16.09 -0.89 21.74
C PRO A 116 14.88 -0.78 22.68
N LYS A 117 14.87 -1.54 23.78
CA LYS A 117 13.86 -1.37 24.82
C LYS A 117 14.32 -0.30 25.79
N ILE A 118 13.56 0.80 25.88
CA ILE A 118 13.82 1.93 26.76
C ILE A 118 12.91 1.85 27.99
N THR A 119 13.49 1.88 29.17
CA THR A 119 12.77 1.98 30.44
C THR A 119 13.17 3.26 31.16
N LYS A 120 12.19 3.93 31.78
CA LYS A 120 12.35 5.17 32.52
C LYS A 120 11.94 4.94 33.97
N GLU A 121 12.81 5.26 34.89
CA GLU A 121 12.59 5.14 36.34
C GLU A 121 12.78 6.53 36.95
N TYR A 122 11.77 7.01 37.66
CA TYR A 122 11.86 8.23 38.46
C TYR A 122 12.21 7.84 39.90
N SER A 123 13.27 8.42 40.44
CA SER A 123 13.60 8.26 41.85
C SER A 123 12.71 9.15 42.73
N GLU A 124 12.57 8.81 44.00
CA GLU A 124 11.83 9.60 45.01
C GLU A 124 12.36 11.04 45.13
N ASN A 125 13.63 11.27 44.76
CA ASN A 125 14.28 12.58 44.81
C ASN A 125 14.14 13.39 43.51
N GLY A 126 13.40 12.87 42.51
CA GLY A 126 13.15 13.55 41.24
C GLY A 126 14.14 13.23 40.11
N ASP A 127 15.19 12.43 40.35
CA ASP A 127 16.12 12.03 39.28
C ASP A 127 15.45 11.07 38.29
N LEU A 128 15.70 11.27 37.00
CA LEU A 128 15.29 10.37 35.92
C LEU A 128 16.44 9.42 35.56
N ARG A 129 16.19 8.12 35.65
CA ARG A 129 17.07 7.07 35.11
C ARG A 129 16.48 6.52 33.82
N ILE A 130 17.28 6.47 32.76
CA ILE A 130 16.92 5.86 31.47
C ILE A 130 17.82 4.64 31.27
N ARG A 131 17.21 3.46 31.09
CA ARG A 131 17.94 2.24 30.69
C ARG A 131 17.53 1.87 29.27
N ALA A 132 18.52 1.73 28.39
CA ALA A 132 18.35 1.16 27.07
C ALA A 132 18.93 -0.25 27.04
N SER A 133 18.20 -1.20 26.47
CA SER A 133 18.68 -2.57 26.29
C SER A 133 18.48 -3.04 24.85
N ILE A 134 19.50 -3.71 24.31
CA ILE A 134 19.49 -4.29 22.96
C ILE A 134 19.79 -5.78 23.13
N VAL A 135 19.07 -6.63 22.39
CA VAL A 135 19.40 -8.04 22.29
C VAL A 135 20.37 -8.19 21.13
N GLN A 136 21.56 -8.72 21.42
CA GLN A 136 22.55 -9.03 20.40
C GLN A 136 22.28 -10.45 19.91
N ILE A 137 22.01 -10.59 18.60
CA ILE A 137 21.78 -11.88 17.95
C ILE A 137 23.14 -12.27 17.34
N LEU A 138 23.73 -13.35 17.83
CA LEU A 138 25.01 -13.91 17.36
C LEU A 138 24.79 -14.78 16.11
#